data_AF-M7Z8T4-F1
#
_entry.id   AF-M7Z8T4-F1
#
_cell.length_a   1.000
_cell.length_b   1.000
_cell.length_c   1.000
_cell.angle_alpha   90.00
_cell.angle_beta   90.00
_cell.angle_gamma   90.00
#
_symmetry.space_group_name_H-M   'P 1'
#
loop_
_entity.id
_entity.type
_entity.pdbx_description
1 polymer ?
#
loop_
_entity_poly.entity_id
_entity_poly.type
_entity_poly.pdbx_seq_one_letter_code
_entity_poly.pdbx_strand_id
1 'polypeptide(L)'
;MKIEEANIAGFLSEQDNSGYFRYVAPCTFYGSPLPKEEKGEEKKKKPPQFMLVFMCVPVSPGKSRVIWAFPRNVGVWLDKVIPRWYYHIGQNAILDSDIYLLHIEVMILQLKLSNSEFQSLVQDMELKQQRNFAAAGVENWQKAVYVPTSSDNMVIAFRNWFRKHCKSQVGWAAPTIGQLPETPTKDKLMERYWSHVAQCRSCSAALKTMKALEVALQVASVAVVGFLAVAKGTLRAAVVSLAVLCFAASRWLASFIEKNFYFQDYVHAYK
;
A
#
# COMPACT_ATOMS: atom_id res chain seq x y z
N MET A 1 -17.35 17.02 5.70
CA MET A 1 -17.67 15.69 5.15
C MET A 1 -18.98 15.22 5.75
N LYS A 2 -20.02 15.06 4.91
CA LYS A 2 -21.39 14.69 5.32
C LYS A 2 -21.78 13.36 4.68
N ILE A 3 -22.49 12.52 5.42
CA ILE A 3 -23.02 11.25 4.90
C ILE A 3 -24.39 11.54 4.27
N GLU A 4 -24.50 11.38 2.96
CA GLU A 4 -25.72 11.71 2.21
C GLU A 4 -26.61 10.49 1.98
N GLU A 5 -26.00 9.34 1.73
CA GLU A 5 -26.69 8.08 1.49
C GLU A 5 -26.10 7.02 2.41
N ALA A 6 -26.93 6.28 3.16
CA ALA A 6 -26.49 5.14 3.96
C ALA A 6 -27.56 4.05 3.98
N ASN A 7 -27.25 2.89 3.41
CA ASN A 7 -28.13 1.73 3.35
C ASN A 7 -27.33 0.41 3.43
N ILE A 8 -27.99 -0.73 3.28
CA ILE A 8 -27.32 -2.03 3.33
C ILE A 8 -26.26 -2.23 2.23
N ALA A 9 -26.39 -1.54 1.09
CA ALA A 9 -25.42 -1.61 0.00
C ALA A 9 -24.18 -0.74 0.24
N GLY A 10 -24.17 0.11 1.27
CA GLY A 10 -23.03 0.93 1.65
C GLY A 10 -23.41 2.37 1.98
N PHE A 11 -22.48 3.30 1.82
CA PHE A 11 -22.73 4.71 2.10
C PHE A 11 -21.87 5.66 1.24
N LEU A 12 -22.39 6.86 1.01
CA LEU A 12 -21.73 7.95 0.30
C LEU A 12 -21.42 9.09 1.27
N SER A 13 -20.20 9.59 1.16
CA SER A 13 -19.70 10.72 1.91
C SER A 13 -19.22 11.79 0.94
N GLU A 14 -19.88 12.94 0.93
CA GLU A 14 -19.48 14.08 0.11
C GLU A 14 -18.77 15.14 0.96
N GLN A 15 -17.83 15.83 0.34
CA GLN A 15 -17.11 16.94 0.95
C GLN A 15 -17.53 18.23 0.24
N ASP A 16 -17.98 19.22 1.01
CA ASP A 16 -18.50 20.48 0.46
C ASP A 16 -17.46 21.09 -0.51
N ASN A 17 -17.88 21.41 -1.75
CA ASN A 17 -17.05 21.95 -2.84
C ASN A 17 -15.79 21.14 -3.19
N SER A 18 -15.74 19.85 -2.86
CA SER A 18 -14.58 19.00 -3.06
C SER A 18 -14.99 17.56 -3.41
N GLY A 19 -14.09 16.62 -3.19
CA GLY A 19 -14.26 15.23 -3.57
C GLY A 19 -15.39 14.48 -2.87
N TYR A 20 -15.49 13.19 -3.18
CA TYR A 20 -16.39 12.26 -2.52
C TYR A 20 -15.69 10.94 -2.23
N PHE A 21 -16.19 10.23 -1.23
CA PHE A 21 -15.84 8.84 -0.95
C PHE A 21 -17.11 8.01 -0.84
N ARG A 22 -17.10 6.82 -1.43
CA ARG A 22 -18.17 5.85 -1.35
C ARG A 22 -17.62 4.52 -0.85
N TYR A 23 -18.28 3.98 0.15
CA TYR A 23 -18.16 2.59 0.51
C TYR A 23 -19.32 1.82 -0.14
N VAL A 24 -18.99 0.75 -0.85
CA VAL A 24 -19.93 -0.21 -1.44
C VAL A 24 -19.66 -1.56 -0.81
N ALA A 25 -20.68 -2.09 -0.15
CA ALA A 25 -20.64 -3.40 0.45
C ALA A 25 -20.29 -4.48 -0.59
N PRO A 26 -19.55 -5.54 -0.21
CA PRO A 26 -19.10 -5.83 1.16
C PRO A 26 -17.71 -5.27 1.51
N CYS A 27 -16.94 -4.76 0.54
CA CYS A 27 -15.51 -4.51 0.74
C CYS A 27 -14.89 -3.43 -0.15
N THR A 28 -15.68 -2.73 -0.95
CA THR A 28 -15.14 -1.75 -1.90
C THR A 28 -15.25 -0.36 -1.33
N PHE A 29 -14.13 0.34 -1.29
CA PHE A 29 -14.04 1.76 -1.00
C PHE A 29 -13.49 2.46 -2.23
N TYR A 30 -14.13 3.52 -2.69
CA TYR A 30 -13.54 4.35 -3.72
C TYR A 30 -13.89 5.81 -3.54
N GLY A 31 -13.08 6.69 -4.07
CA GLY A 31 -13.34 8.12 -3.97
C GLY A 31 -12.48 8.93 -4.91
N SER A 32 -12.91 10.16 -5.14
CA SER A 32 -12.17 11.14 -5.91
C SER A 32 -11.95 12.38 -5.06
N PRO A 33 -10.77 13.01 -5.07
CA PRO A 33 -10.58 14.33 -4.47
C PRO A 33 -11.27 15.44 -5.28
N LEU A 34 -11.77 15.12 -6.49
CA LEU A 34 -12.45 16.06 -7.37
C LEU A 34 -13.97 15.88 -7.27
N PRO A 35 -14.75 16.98 -7.36
CA PRO A 35 -16.19 16.92 -7.32
C PRO A 35 -16.75 16.09 -8.49
N LYS A 36 -17.94 15.51 -8.29
CA LYS A 36 -18.66 14.86 -9.39
C LYS A 36 -19.10 15.91 -10.41
N GLU A 37 -19.17 15.51 -11.67
CA GLU A 37 -19.84 16.34 -12.67
C GLU A 37 -21.32 16.49 -12.31
N GLU A 38 -21.80 17.74 -12.27
CA GLU A 38 -23.23 17.99 -12.29
C GLU A 38 -23.80 17.43 -13.61
N LYS A 39 -24.80 16.56 -13.50
CA LYS A 39 -25.52 16.02 -14.66
C LYS A 39 -26.25 17.18 -15.35
N GLY A 40 -25.62 17.82 -16.34
CA GLY A 40 -26.23 18.92 -17.08
C GLY A 40 -25.34 19.64 -18.09
N GLU A 41 -24.00 19.57 -17.96
CA GLU A 41 -23.10 20.23 -18.91
C GLU A 41 -22.43 19.24 -19.87
N GLU A 42 -22.85 19.22 -21.14
CA GLU A 42 -22.08 18.57 -22.22
C GLU A 42 -20.76 19.31 -22.46
N LYS A 43 -19.72 18.97 -21.69
CA LYS A 43 -18.37 19.48 -21.94
C LYS A 43 -17.73 18.70 -23.08
N LYS A 44 -17.22 19.42 -24.10
CA LYS A 44 -16.45 18.86 -25.24
C LYS A 44 -15.22 18.03 -24.83
N LYS A 45 -14.74 18.16 -23.59
CA LYS A 45 -13.65 17.36 -23.01
C LYS A 45 -14.07 16.88 -21.63
N LYS A 46 -13.90 15.58 -21.36
CA LYS A 46 -14.10 15.01 -20.02
C LYS A 46 -13.17 15.72 -19.03
N PRO A 47 -13.67 16.17 -17.88
CA PRO A 47 -12.88 16.88 -16.88
C PRO A 47 -11.82 15.95 -16.30
N PRO A 48 -10.78 16.53 -15.70
CA PRO A 48 -9.81 15.76 -14.97
C PRO A 48 -10.48 14.91 -13.89
N GLN A 49 -10.17 13.62 -13.86
CA GLN A 49 -10.64 12.65 -12.88
C GLN A 49 -9.44 11.89 -12.35
N PHE A 50 -9.37 11.85 -11.02
CA PHE A 50 -8.49 10.99 -10.24
C PHE A 50 -9.36 10.23 -9.28
N MET A 51 -9.15 8.93 -9.13
CA MET A 51 -9.92 8.13 -8.20
C MET A 51 -9.00 7.13 -7.51
N LEU A 52 -9.22 6.94 -6.21
CA LEU A 52 -8.70 5.80 -5.46
C LEU A 52 -9.78 4.74 -5.45
N VAL A 53 -9.44 3.51 -5.80
CA VAL A 53 -10.26 2.33 -5.59
C VAL A 53 -9.49 1.38 -4.68
N PHE A 54 -10.12 0.95 -3.60
CA PHE A 54 -9.54 0.13 -2.55
C PHE A 54 -10.53 -0.96 -2.16
N MET A 55 -10.19 -2.20 -2.46
CA MET A 55 -10.98 -3.39 -2.12
C MET A 55 -10.26 -4.16 -1.03
N CYS A 56 -10.87 -4.28 0.15
CA CYS A 56 -10.30 -5.03 1.28
C CYS A 56 -11.16 -6.25 1.58
N VAL A 57 -10.77 -7.38 1.02
CA VAL A 57 -11.52 -8.63 1.14
C VAL A 57 -10.99 -9.43 2.32
N PRO A 58 -11.79 -9.69 3.36
CA PRO A 58 -11.36 -10.60 4.42
C PRO A 58 -11.28 -12.02 3.83
N VAL A 59 -10.18 -12.74 4.10
CA VAL A 59 -9.91 -14.08 3.52
C VAL A 59 -9.94 -15.16 4.59
N SER A 60 -9.29 -14.88 5.71
CA SER A 60 -9.33 -15.70 6.91
C SER A 60 -9.18 -14.80 8.13
N PRO A 61 -9.42 -15.29 9.34
CA PRO A 61 -9.12 -14.55 10.56
C PRO A 61 -7.66 -14.06 10.54
N GLY A 62 -7.46 -12.77 10.81
CA GLY A 62 -6.14 -12.12 10.77
C GLY A 62 -5.53 -11.95 9.38
N LYS A 63 -6.24 -12.29 8.29
CA LYS A 63 -5.77 -12.10 6.92
C LYS A 63 -6.83 -11.43 6.05
N SER A 64 -6.43 -10.30 5.46
CA SER A 64 -7.18 -9.64 4.40
C SER A 64 -6.36 -9.62 3.12
N ARG A 65 -7.05 -9.54 1.98
CA ARG A 65 -6.46 -9.23 0.68
C ARG A 65 -6.87 -7.82 0.32
N VAL A 66 -5.87 -6.98 0.07
CA VAL A 66 -6.07 -5.64 -0.47
C VAL A 66 -5.81 -5.66 -1.97
N ILE A 67 -6.77 -5.17 -2.74
CA ILE A 67 -6.63 -4.89 -4.17
C ILE A 67 -6.94 -3.41 -4.34
N TRP A 68 -6.07 -2.69 -5.02
CA TRP A 68 -6.20 -1.25 -5.11
C TRP A 68 -5.74 -0.74 -6.48
N ALA A 69 -6.27 0.41 -6.86
CA ALA A 69 -5.94 1.06 -8.12
C ALA A 69 -6.14 2.58 -8.00
N PHE A 70 -5.36 3.32 -8.77
CA PHE A 70 -5.54 4.76 -8.95
C PHE A 70 -5.87 5.10 -10.41
N PRO A 71 -7.10 4.83 -10.87
CA PRO A 71 -7.52 5.25 -12.19
C PRO A 71 -7.48 6.79 -12.31
N ARG A 72 -6.92 7.25 -13.43
CA ARG A 72 -6.88 8.67 -13.81
C ARG A 72 -7.18 8.81 -15.30
N ASN A 73 -7.86 9.88 -15.69
CA ASN A 73 -8.05 10.23 -17.10
C ASN A 73 -7.16 11.40 -17.55
N VAL A 74 -6.42 12.01 -16.63
CA VAL A 74 -5.48 13.10 -16.92
C VAL A 74 -4.08 12.59 -17.14
N GLY A 75 -3.32 13.30 -17.97
CA GLY A 75 -1.90 12.99 -18.21
C GLY A 75 -1.67 11.59 -18.79
N VAL A 76 -2.70 10.96 -19.37
CA VAL A 76 -2.62 9.61 -19.98
C VAL A 76 -1.63 9.54 -21.14
N TRP A 77 -1.27 10.69 -21.72
CA TRP A 77 -0.19 10.75 -22.71
C TRP A 77 1.16 10.32 -22.13
N LEU A 78 1.38 10.51 -20.81
CA LEU A 78 2.59 10.07 -20.13
C LEU A 78 2.73 8.54 -20.15
N ASP A 79 1.62 7.80 -20.26
CA ASP A 79 1.65 6.33 -20.30
C ASP A 79 2.30 5.79 -21.60
N LYS A 80 2.51 6.65 -22.60
CA LYS A 80 3.29 6.34 -23.80
C LYS A 80 4.80 6.36 -23.57
N VAL A 81 5.26 7.07 -22.53
CA VAL A 81 6.68 7.29 -22.23
C VAL A 81 7.08 6.57 -20.94
N ILE A 82 6.23 6.67 -19.92
CA ILE A 82 6.45 6.12 -18.59
C ILE A 82 5.73 4.78 -18.50
N PRO A 83 6.47 3.67 -18.32
CA PRO A 83 5.85 2.36 -18.26
C PRO A 83 5.05 2.20 -16.95
N ARG A 84 3.93 1.45 -17.03
CA ARG A 84 2.99 1.27 -15.91
C ARG A 84 3.64 0.83 -14.60
N TRP A 85 4.63 -0.07 -14.65
CA TRP A 85 5.33 -0.55 -13.45
C TRP A 85 6.04 0.56 -12.67
N TYR A 86 6.46 1.64 -13.34
CA TYR A 86 7.13 2.76 -12.70
C TYR A 86 6.17 3.55 -11.80
N TYR A 87 4.92 3.73 -12.24
CA TYR A 87 3.86 4.31 -11.40
C TYR A 87 3.56 3.43 -10.18
N HIS A 88 3.58 2.11 -10.36
CA HIS A 88 3.32 1.17 -9.26
C HIS A 88 4.37 1.27 -8.15
N ILE A 89 5.64 1.60 -8.45
CA ILE A 89 6.68 1.77 -7.43
C ILE A 89 6.28 2.87 -6.42
N GLY A 90 5.92 4.05 -6.92
CA GLY A 90 5.55 5.17 -6.06
C GLY A 90 4.26 4.92 -5.29
N GLN A 91 3.28 4.28 -5.94
CA GLN A 91 2.04 3.87 -5.31
C GLN A 91 2.29 2.84 -4.20
N ASN A 92 2.98 1.74 -4.50
CA ASN A 92 3.26 0.69 -3.51
C ASN A 92 4.03 1.23 -2.30
N ALA A 93 4.93 2.21 -2.46
CA ALA A 93 5.62 2.83 -1.33
C ALA A 93 4.65 3.45 -0.28
N ILE A 94 3.51 3.97 -0.71
CA ILE A 94 2.46 4.52 0.18
C ILE A 94 1.72 3.38 0.90
N LEU A 95 1.42 2.28 0.21
CA LEU A 95 0.79 1.15 0.89
C LEU A 95 1.73 0.45 1.86
N ASP A 96 3.00 0.30 1.48
CA ASP A 96 3.99 -0.39 2.29
C ASP A 96 4.18 0.33 3.63
N SER A 97 4.11 1.67 3.66
CA SER A 97 4.11 2.44 4.91
C SER A 97 2.89 2.17 5.79
N ASP A 98 1.71 2.08 5.19
CA ASP A 98 0.45 1.89 5.93
C ASP A 98 0.32 0.45 6.45
N ILE A 99 0.78 -0.54 5.67
CA ILE A 99 0.76 -1.97 6.05
C ILE A 99 1.58 -2.21 7.32
N TYR A 100 2.74 -1.55 7.44
CA TYR A 100 3.58 -1.68 8.64
C TYR A 100 2.89 -1.15 9.90
N LEU A 101 2.21 0.01 9.80
CA LEU A 101 1.45 0.58 10.91
C LEU A 101 0.30 -0.33 11.35
N LEU A 102 -0.49 -0.83 10.38
CA LEU A 102 -1.57 -1.78 10.65
C LEU A 102 -1.05 -3.06 11.33
N HIS A 103 0.12 -3.52 10.93
CA HIS A 103 0.73 -4.71 11.52
C HIS A 103 1.19 -4.48 12.97
N ILE A 104 1.79 -3.31 13.27
CA ILE A 104 2.14 -2.94 14.65
C ILE A 104 0.90 -2.94 15.54
N GLU A 105 -0.20 -2.33 15.07
CA GLU A 105 -1.46 -2.30 15.81
C GLU A 105 -1.97 -3.71 16.14
N VAL A 106 -1.94 -4.62 15.16
CA VAL A 106 -2.36 -6.03 15.34
C VAL A 106 -1.40 -6.78 16.27
N MET A 107 -0.08 -6.58 16.13
CA MET A 107 0.93 -7.20 16.99
C MET A 107 0.76 -6.76 18.45
N ILE A 108 0.57 -5.46 18.68
CA ILE A 108 0.31 -4.90 20.00
C ILE A 108 -0.97 -5.51 20.59
N LEU A 109 -2.04 -5.65 19.79
CA LEU A 109 -3.27 -6.32 20.22
C LEU A 109 -3.04 -7.80 20.57
N GLN A 110 -2.22 -8.52 19.79
CA GLN A 110 -1.87 -9.92 20.08
C GLN A 110 -1.07 -10.07 21.38
N LEU A 111 -0.03 -9.27 21.56
CA LEU A 111 0.78 -9.26 22.78
C LEU A 111 -0.06 -8.94 24.03
N LYS A 112 -1.03 -8.02 23.89
CA LYS A 112 -1.99 -7.67 24.94
C LYS A 112 -2.93 -8.82 25.31
N LEU A 113 -3.27 -9.70 24.36
CA LEU A 113 -4.11 -10.87 24.60
C LEU A 113 -3.33 -12.04 25.22
N SER A 114 -2.01 -12.11 25.01
CA SER A 114 -1.20 -13.26 25.43
C SER A 114 -0.40 -13.06 26.72
N ASN A 115 -0.20 -11.83 27.22
CA ASN A 115 0.72 -11.56 28.34
C ASN A 115 0.14 -10.58 29.37
N SER A 116 -0.13 -11.08 30.59
CA SER A 116 -0.64 -10.31 31.73
C SER A 116 0.37 -9.32 32.32
N GLU A 117 1.68 -9.54 32.15
CA GLU A 117 2.73 -8.67 32.68
C GLU A 117 3.04 -7.50 31.72
N PHE A 118 2.99 -7.74 30.40
CA PHE A 118 3.17 -6.72 29.37
C PHE A 118 2.08 -5.63 29.40
N GLN A 119 0.92 -5.96 29.98
CA GLN A 119 -0.17 -5.04 30.27
C GLN A 119 0.26 -3.85 31.15
N SER A 120 1.28 -4.03 31.99
CA SER A 120 1.79 -3.02 32.93
C SER A 120 2.85 -2.06 32.35
N LEU A 121 3.54 -2.45 31.27
CA LEU A 121 4.67 -1.70 30.68
C LEU A 121 4.25 -0.77 29.53
N VAL A 122 3.14 -1.05 28.85
CA VAL A 122 2.59 -0.24 27.73
C VAL A 122 1.71 0.93 28.26
N GLN A 123 1.91 1.31 29.52
CA GLN A 123 0.86 1.88 30.37
C GLN A 123 0.71 3.42 30.30
N ASP A 124 1.68 4.17 29.78
CA ASP A 124 1.72 5.62 30.04
C ASP A 124 1.15 6.56 28.96
N MET A 125 0.93 6.14 27.71
CA MET A 125 0.28 7.01 26.70
C MET A 125 -0.92 6.41 25.96
N GLU A 126 -0.93 5.12 25.63
CA GLU A 126 -2.04 4.50 24.88
C GLU A 126 -3.18 3.97 25.76
N LEU A 127 -2.94 3.86 27.07
CA LEU A 127 -3.73 2.99 27.93
C LEU A 127 -5.02 3.63 28.46
N LYS A 128 -5.09 4.97 28.54
CA LYS A 128 -6.34 5.68 28.86
C LYS A 128 -7.39 5.45 27.78
N GLN A 129 -6.98 5.60 26.52
CA GLN A 129 -7.84 5.43 25.34
C GLN A 129 -8.38 4.00 25.21
N GLN A 130 -7.55 3.00 25.48
CA GLN A 130 -7.93 1.59 25.33
C GLN A 130 -8.71 1.03 26.53
N ARG A 131 -8.41 1.44 27.78
CA ARG A 131 -9.26 1.11 28.93
C ARG A 131 -10.66 1.68 28.75
N ASN A 132 -10.75 2.90 28.23
CA ASN A 132 -12.04 3.47 27.88
C ASN A 132 -12.73 2.62 26.80
N PHE A 133 -12.02 2.09 25.80
CA PHE A 133 -12.65 1.32 24.71
C PHE A 133 -13.18 -0.03 25.19
N ALA A 134 -12.39 -0.74 26.01
CA ALA A 134 -12.80 -1.99 26.63
C ALA A 134 -13.96 -1.78 27.62
N ALA A 135 -13.94 -0.69 28.41
CA ALA A 135 -15.01 -0.35 29.34
C ALA A 135 -16.30 0.14 28.64
N ALA A 136 -16.17 0.86 27.53
CA ALA A 136 -17.29 1.34 26.72
C ALA A 136 -17.93 0.23 25.87
N GLY A 137 -17.17 -0.84 25.59
CA GLY A 137 -17.57 -1.93 24.70
C GLY A 137 -17.63 -1.52 23.23
N VAL A 138 -17.78 -2.51 22.35
CA VAL A 138 -17.88 -2.32 20.88
C VAL A 138 -19.03 -1.37 20.52
N GLU A 139 -20.05 -1.27 21.37
CA GLU A 139 -21.22 -0.42 21.16
C GLU A 139 -20.99 1.07 21.49
N ASN A 140 -20.17 1.40 22.50
CA ASN A 140 -19.92 2.80 22.89
C ASN A 140 -18.49 3.28 22.61
N TRP A 141 -17.75 2.58 21.75
CA TRP A 141 -16.34 2.87 21.47
C TRP A 141 -16.03 4.34 21.16
N GLN A 142 -16.92 5.07 20.47
CA GLN A 142 -16.71 6.49 20.13
C GLN A 142 -16.55 7.40 21.36
N LYS A 143 -17.13 7.01 22.51
CA LYS A 143 -17.02 7.75 23.76
C LYS A 143 -15.69 7.52 24.47
N ALA A 144 -14.92 6.55 24.01
CA ALA A 144 -13.70 6.09 24.65
C ALA A 144 -12.41 6.61 24.03
N VAL A 145 -12.48 7.02 22.76
CA VAL A 145 -11.32 7.40 21.96
C VAL A 145 -11.43 8.90 21.67
N TYR A 146 -10.37 9.67 21.93
CA TYR A 146 -10.31 11.07 21.52
C TYR A 146 -9.99 11.14 20.03
N VAL A 147 -11.00 10.93 19.19
CA VAL A 147 -10.93 11.10 17.72
C VAL A 147 -12.25 11.64 17.16
N PRO A 148 -12.54 12.94 17.31
CA PRO A 148 -13.64 13.55 16.57
C PRO A 148 -13.12 14.73 15.76
N THR A 149 -12.08 14.54 14.95
CA THR A 149 -11.84 15.51 13.87
C THR A 149 -12.74 15.14 12.69
N SER A 150 -13.05 16.11 11.83
CA SER A 150 -13.88 15.86 10.65
C SER A 150 -13.28 14.83 9.67
N SER A 151 -11.98 14.53 9.80
CA SER A 151 -11.27 13.50 9.03
C SER A 151 -11.70 12.07 9.41
N ASP A 152 -12.16 11.86 10.64
CA ASP A 152 -12.56 10.54 11.17
C ASP A 152 -13.99 10.13 10.77
N ASN A 153 -14.76 11.04 10.18
CA ASN A 153 -16.16 10.83 9.83
C ASN A 153 -16.39 9.58 8.95
N MET A 154 -15.43 9.27 8.07
CA MET A 154 -15.48 8.10 7.19
C MET A 154 -15.35 6.79 7.98
N VAL A 155 -14.42 6.74 8.95
CA VAL A 155 -14.22 5.59 9.84
C VAL A 155 -15.45 5.39 10.71
N ILE A 156 -16.02 6.47 11.24
CA ILE A 156 -17.25 6.45 12.04
C ILE A 156 -18.42 5.89 11.22
N ALA A 157 -18.62 6.39 9.99
CA ALA A 157 -19.67 5.94 9.11
C ALA A 157 -19.55 4.45 8.77
N PHE A 158 -18.34 3.97 8.44
CA PHE A 158 -18.10 2.55 8.20
C PHE A 158 -18.42 1.69 9.42
N ARG A 159 -17.96 2.08 10.61
CA ARG A 159 -18.20 1.30 11.84
C ARG A 159 -19.68 1.26 12.22
N ASN A 160 -20.40 2.36 12.03
CA ASN A 160 -21.86 2.41 12.24
C ASN A 160 -22.58 1.51 11.23
N TRP A 161 -22.21 1.55 9.96
CA TRP A 161 -22.74 0.68 8.91
C TRP A 161 -22.50 -0.80 9.23
N PHE A 162 -21.25 -1.16 9.57
CA PHE A 162 -20.85 -2.53 9.88
C PHE A 162 -21.56 -3.07 11.14
N ARG A 163 -21.76 -2.23 12.15
CA ARG A 163 -22.59 -2.58 13.31
C ARG A 163 -24.03 -2.84 12.91
N LYS A 164 -24.66 -1.91 12.20
CA LYS A 164 -26.08 -1.95 11.84
C LYS A 164 -26.43 -3.14 10.95
N HIS A 165 -25.59 -3.43 9.96
CA HIS A 165 -25.90 -4.41 8.92
C HIS A 165 -25.19 -5.76 9.10
N CYS A 166 -24.09 -5.81 9.86
CA CYS A 166 -23.30 -7.03 10.04
C CYS A 166 -23.14 -7.44 11.51
N LYS A 167 -23.80 -6.76 12.46
CA LYS A 167 -23.65 -7.00 13.92
C LYS A 167 -22.19 -6.91 14.39
N SER A 168 -21.38 -6.10 13.70
CA SER A 168 -19.93 -6.00 13.92
C SER A 168 -19.16 -7.31 13.71
N GLN A 169 -19.69 -8.22 12.89
CA GLN A 169 -19.10 -9.54 12.63
C GLN A 169 -18.96 -9.79 11.14
N VAL A 170 -17.95 -10.59 10.77
CA VAL A 170 -17.82 -11.14 9.42
C VAL A 170 -18.48 -12.51 9.44
N GLY A 171 -19.60 -12.67 8.73
CA GLY A 171 -20.53 -13.80 8.91
C GLY A 171 -19.95 -15.22 8.71
N TRP A 172 -18.83 -15.36 8.01
CA TRP A 172 -18.12 -16.65 7.86
C TRP A 172 -17.01 -16.87 8.90
N ALA A 173 -16.65 -15.86 9.69
CA ALA A 173 -15.59 -15.93 10.68
C ALA A 173 -16.21 -16.19 12.07
N ALA A 174 -16.24 -17.46 12.50
CA ALA A 174 -16.50 -17.77 13.90
C ALA A 174 -15.24 -17.44 14.71
N PRO A 175 -15.29 -16.58 15.74
CA PRO A 175 -14.12 -16.26 16.55
C PRO A 175 -13.67 -17.51 17.32
N THR A 176 -12.44 -17.97 17.11
CA THR A 176 -11.82 -19.01 17.93
C THR A 176 -10.59 -18.47 18.66
N ILE A 177 -10.26 -19.07 19.81
CA ILE A 177 -9.05 -18.71 20.55
C ILE A 177 -7.83 -19.13 19.72
N GLY A 178 -6.84 -18.26 19.57
CA GLY A 178 -5.61 -18.54 18.80
C GLY A 178 -5.81 -18.57 17.28
N GLN A 179 -6.88 -17.97 16.76
CA GLN A 179 -7.22 -17.98 15.32
C GLN A 179 -6.33 -17.07 14.46
N LEU A 180 -5.58 -16.16 15.09
CA LEU A 180 -4.76 -15.19 14.38
C LEU A 180 -3.40 -15.82 14.03
N PRO A 181 -2.89 -15.57 12.80
CA PRO A 181 -1.60 -16.10 12.40
C PRO A 181 -0.49 -15.49 13.26
N GLU A 182 0.61 -16.22 13.41
CA GLU A 182 1.82 -15.65 13.98
C GLU A 182 2.24 -14.37 13.24
N THR A 183 2.66 -13.39 14.02
CA THR A 183 3.17 -12.11 13.55
C THR A 183 4.41 -12.34 12.67
N PRO A 184 4.36 -12.09 11.34
CA PRO A 184 5.55 -12.18 10.50
C PRO A 184 6.66 -11.23 10.97
N THR A 185 7.90 -11.58 10.68
CA THR A 185 9.01 -10.63 10.81
C THR A 185 8.84 -9.46 9.85
N LYS A 186 9.42 -8.31 10.18
CA LYS A 186 9.38 -7.10 9.33
C LYS A 186 9.80 -7.40 7.89
N ASP A 187 10.84 -8.19 7.70
CA ASP A 187 11.36 -8.53 6.36
C ASP A 187 10.33 -9.31 5.54
N LYS A 188 9.62 -10.27 6.16
CA LYS A 188 8.55 -11.02 5.50
C LYS A 188 7.31 -10.17 5.24
N LEU A 189 7.00 -9.24 6.15
CA LEU A 189 5.85 -8.36 6.02
C LEU A 189 6.02 -7.35 4.87
N MET A 190 7.23 -6.77 4.78
CA MET A 190 7.58 -5.73 3.81
C MET A 190 8.11 -6.31 2.48
N GLU A 191 8.02 -7.63 2.31
CA GLU A 191 8.44 -8.30 1.09
C GLU A 191 7.45 -8.01 -0.05
N ARG A 192 7.86 -7.12 -0.96
CA ARG A 192 7.04 -6.66 -2.08
C ARG A 192 6.90 -7.70 -3.19
N TYR A 193 7.86 -8.61 -3.30
CA TYR A 193 7.87 -9.58 -4.38
C TYR A 193 6.62 -10.46 -4.37
N TRP A 194 6.28 -11.06 -3.22
CA TRP A 194 5.12 -11.94 -3.10
C TRP A 194 3.79 -11.20 -2.94
N SER A 195 3.81 -10.05 -2.25
CA SER A 195 2.60 -9.25 -2.01
C SER A 195 2.11 -8.54 -3.28
N HIS A 196 3.01 -8.24 -4.23
CA HIS A 196 2.66 -7.50 -5.44
C HIS A 196 3.32 -8.04 -6.73
N VAL A 197 4.66 -8.09 -6.79
CA VAL A 197 5.38 -8.25 -8.07
C VAL A 197 5.03 -9.56 -8.77
N ALA A 198 4.99 -10.67 -8.04
CA ALA A 198 4.68 -12.00 -8.56
C ALA A 198 3.28 -12.09 -9.18
N GLN A 199 2.34 -11.25 -8.71
CA GLN A 199 0.93 -11.24 -9.12
C GLN A 199 0.64 -10.16 -10.18
N CYS A 200 1.51 -9.16 -10.31
CA CYS A 200 1.34 -8.06 -11.26
C CYS A 200 2.13 -8.31 -12.55
N ARG A 201 1.42 -8.55 -13.66
CA ARG A 201 2.05 -8.78 -14.98
C ARG A 201 2.99 -7.65 -15.42
N SER A 202 2.68 -6.39 -15.09
CA SER A 202 3.53 -5.26 -15.48
C SER A 202 4.84 -5.25 -14.70
N CYS A 203 4.77 -5.47 -13.38
CA CYS A 203 5.95 -5.46 -12.52
C CYS A 203 6.79 -6.73 -12.69
N SER A 204 6.15 -7.90 -12.85
CA SER A 204 6.87 -9.16 -13.09
C SER A 204 7.63 -9.15 -14.42
N ALA A 205 7.01 -8.63 -15.48
CA ALA A 205 7.68 -8.48 -16.77
C ALA A 205 8.87 -7.52 -16.67
N ALA A 206 8.69 -6.37 -16.02
CA ALA A 206 9.75 -5.39 -15.81
C ALA A 206 10.92 -5.94 -14.99
N LEU A 207 10.63 -6.69 -13.92
CA LEU A 207 11.65 -7.37 -13.13
C LEU A 207 12.44 -8.36 -13.98
N LYS A 208 11.75 -9.17 -14.80
CA LYS A 208 12.40 -10.15 -15.67
C LYS A 208 13.33 -9.50 -16.69
N THR A 209 12.88 -8.43 -17.36
CA THR A 209 13.74 -7.69 -18.31
C THR A 209 14.90 -7.00 -17.63
N MET A 210 14.70 -6.37 -16.47
CA MET A 210 15.78 -5.74 -15.72
C MET A 210 16.81 -6.74 -15.20
N LYS A 211 16.38 -7.92 -14.74
CA LYS A 211 17.30 -9.01 -14.38
C LYS A 211 18.09 -9.54 -15.57
N ALA A 212 17.45 -9.69 -16.73
CA ALA A 212 18.16 -10.06 -17.95
C ALA A 212 19.19 -8.99 -18.36
N LEU A 213 18.84 -7.71 -18.25
CA LEU A 213 19.76 -6.59 -18.52
C LEU A 213 20.91 -6.54 -17.51
N GLU A 214 20.65 -6.79 -16.22
CA GLU A 214 21.67 -6.87 -15.17
C GLU A 214 22.74 -7.90 -15.53
N VAL A 215 22.32 -9.11 -15.93
CA VAL A 215 23.20 -10.20 -16.37
C VAL A 215 23.92 -9.84 -17.67
N ALA A 216 23.21 -9.28 -18.65
CA ALA A 216 23.80 -8.88 -19.93
C ALA A 216 24.93 -7.84 -19.74
N LEU A 217 24.75 -6.87 -18.83
CA LEU A 217 25.76 -5.88 -18.49
C LEU A 217 26.99 -6.51 -17.81
N GLN A 218 26.80 -7.54 -16.97
CA GLN A 218 27.92 -8.28 -16.36
C GLN A 218 28.70 -9.06 -17.41
N VAL A 219 28.00 -9.79 -18.29
CA VAL A 219 28.62 -10.53 -19.38
C VAL A 219 29.37 -9.59 -20.33
N ALA A 220 28.76 -8.45 -20.68
CA ALA A 220 29.40 -7.42 -21.50
C ALA A 220 30.66 -6.87 -20.83
N SER A 221 30.62 -6.58 -19.52
CA SER A 221 31.79 -6.13 -18.77
C SER A 221 32.96 -7.13 -18.86
N VAL A 222 32.69 -8.44 -18.67
CA VAL A 222 33.73 -9.48 -18.74
C VAL A 222 34.23 -9.65 -20.18
N ALA A 223 33.34 -9.64 -21.17
CA ALA A 223 33.70 -9.75 -22.58
C ALA A 223 34.58 -8.58 -23.04
N VAL A 224 34.27 -7.35 -22.63
CA VAL A 224 35.04 -6.14 -22.96
C VAL A 224 36.47 -6.21 -22.39
N VAL A 225 36.65 -6.77 -21.18
CA VAL A 225 37.97 -7.00 -20.58
C VAL A 225 38.84 -7.92 -21.44
N GLY A 226 38.25 -8.89 -22.15
CA GLY A 226 38.97 -9.77 -23.08
C GLY A 226 39.69 -9.02 -24.22
N PHE A 227 39.18 -7.86 -24.63
CA PHE A 227 39.80 -7.04 -25.69
C PHE A 227 41.01 -6.22 -25.20
N LEU A 228 41.32 -6.22 -23.91
CA LEU A 228 42.48 -5.51 -23.36
C LEU A 228 43.82 -6.01 -23.90
N ALA A 229 43.90 -7.28 -24.29
CA ALA A 229 45.12 -7.87 -24.85
C ALA A 229 45.52 -7.25 -26.20
N VAL A 230 44.56 -6.69 -26.94
CA VAL A 230 44.77 -6.14 -28.30
C VAL A 230 44.71 -4.61 -28.32
N ALA A 231 44.13 -3.98 -27.29
CA ALA A 231 43.97 -2.53 -27.22
C ALA A 231 45.28 -1.79 -26.86
N LYS A 232 45.54 -0.66 -27.53
CA LYS A 232 46.74 0.19 -27.32
C LYS A 232 46.36 1.65 -27.08
N GLY A 233 47.20 2.38 -26.35
CA GLY A 233 47.03 3.82 -26.12
C GLY A 233 45.65 4.20 -25.58
N THR A 234 45.03 5.21 -26.20
CA THR A 234 43.69 5.71 -25.85
C THR A 234 42.58 4.66 -25.97
N LEU A 235 42.71 3.69 -26.90
CA LEU A 235 41.75 2.60 -27.05
C LEU A 235 41.73 1.69 -25.81
N ARG A 236 42.90 1.46 -25.19
CA ARG A 236 42.98 0.67 -23.96
C ARG A 236 42.25 1.35 -22.80
N ALA A 237 42.43 2.66 -22.66
CA ALA A 237 41.70 3.44 -21.67
C ALA A 237 40.17 3.38 -21.92
N ALA A 238 39.72 3.53 -23.17
CA ALA A 238 38.31 3.44 -23.52
C ALA A 238 37.68 2.07 -23.20
N VAL A 239 38.40 0.97 -23.51
CA VAL A 239 37.96 -0.40 -23.20
C VAL A 239 37.82 -0.60 -21.68
N VAL A 240 38.80 -0.15 -20.89
CA VAL A 240 38.73 -0.21 -19.42
C VAL A 240 37.54 0.60 -18.90
N SER A 241 37.37 1.84 -19.37
CA SER A 241 36.26 2.69 -18.97
C SER A 241 34.90 2.06 -19.28
N LEU A 242 34.73 1.49 -20.48
CA LEU A 242 33.48 0.83 -20.86
C LEU A 242 33.18 -0.38 -19.96
N ALA A 243 34.17 -1.24 -19.69
CA ALA A 243 34.00 -2.38 -18.81
C ALA A 243 33.57 -1.94 -17.39
N VAL A 244 34.25 -0.94 -16.83
CA VAL A 244 33.92 -0.38 -15.50
C VAL A 244 32.50 0.20 -15.49
N LEU A 245 32.11 0.95 -16.54
CA LEU A 245 30.77 1.52 -16.64
C LEU A 245 29.69 0.44 -16.74
N CYS A 246 29.90 -0.63 -17.52
CA CYS A 246 28.97 -1.76 -17.60
C CYS A 246 28.80 -2.44 -16.23
N PHE A 247 29.90 -2.69 -15.52
CA PHE A 247 29.85 -3.28 -14.19
C PHE A 247 29.14 -2.37 -13.17
N ALA A 248 29.48 -1.07 -13.15
CA ALA A 248 28.86 -0.09 -12.28
C ALA A 248 27.35 0.03 -12.55
N ALA A 249 26.95 0.08 -13.83
CA ALA A 249 25.55 0.10 -14.24
C ALA A 249 24.81 -1.16 -13.81
N SER A 250 25.43 -2.34 -13.91
CA SER A 250 24.85 -3.59 -13.40
C SER A 250 24.64 -3.56 -11.89
N ARG A 251 25.61 -3.08 -11.12
CA ARG A 251 25.50 -2.97 -9.64
C ARG A 251 24.44 -1.96 -9.22
N TRP A 252 24.38 -0.82 -9.91
CA TRP A 252 23.30 0.15 -9.71
C TRP A 252 21.94 -0.48 -10.01
N LEU A 253 21.82 -1.20 -11.13
CA LEU A 253 20.58 -1.87 -11.53
C LEU A 253 20.17 -2.97 -10.52
N ALA A 254 21.11 -3.75 -10.00
CA ALA A 254 20.85 -4.74 -8.96
C ALA A 254 20.29 -4.08 -7.69
N SER A 255 20.90 -2.99 -7.22
CA SER A 255 20.41 -2.23 -6.07
C SER A 255 19.05 -1.58 -6.33
N PHE A 256 18.83 -1.05 -7.53
CA PHE A 256 17.54 -0.53 -7.97
C PHE A 256 16.47 -1.62 -7.97
N ILE A 257 16.77 -2.81 -8.48
CA ILE A 257 15.85 -3.94 -8.49
C ILE A 257 15.48 -4.34 -7.06
N GLU A 258 16.47 -4.50 -6.18
CA GLU A 258 16.25 -4.89 -4.78
C GLU A 258 15.29 -3.92 -4.09
N LYS A 259 15.62 -2.63 -4.15
CA LYS A 259 14.86 -1.55 -3.53
C LYS A 259 13.41 -1.45 -4.02
N ASN A 260 13.20 -1.67 -5.33
CA ASN A 260 11.90 -1.39 -5.96
C ASN A 260 11.02 -2.63 -6.13
N PHE A 261 11.58 -3.84 -6.20
CA PHE A 261 10.83 -5.07 -6.46
C PHE A 261 10.81 -6.07 -5.31
N TYR A 262 11.77 -6.02 -4.39
CA TYR A 262 11.88 -6.97 -3.29
C TYR A 262 11.56 -6.35 -1.94
N PHE A 263 12.32 -5.34 -1.54
CA PHE A 263 12.19 -4.77 -0.20
C PHE A 263 12.54 -3.28 -0.20
N GLN A 264 11.67 -2.49 0.43
CA GLN A 264 11.93 -1.10 0.75
C GLN A 264 11.62 -0.91 2.22
N ASP A 265 12.63 -0.48 2.98
CA ASP A 265 12.38 -0.18 4.37
C ASP A 265 11.43 1.04 4.51
N TYR A 266 10.59 1.00 5.53
CA TYR A 266 9.71 2.09 5.91
C TYR A 266 10.54 3.25 6.50
N VAL A 267 10.60 4.35 5.76
CA VAL A 267 11.31 5.56 6.18
C VAL A 267 10.40 6.36 7.09
N HIS A 268 10.71 6.42 8.40
CA HIS A 268 10.00 7.28 9.33
C HIS A 268 10.25 8.75 9.01
N ALA A 269 9.26 9.60 9.27
CA ALA A 269 9.37 11.05 9.11
C ALA A 269 10.41 11.70 10.06
N TYR A 270 10.97 10.96 11.01
CA TYR A 270 12.04 11.42 11.89
C TYR A 270 13.41 11.09 11.28
N LYS A 271 13.86 11.97 10.38
CA LYS A 271 15.27 12.21 10.07
C LYS A 271 15.53 13.71 10.09
#